data_AF-Q5KA41-F1
#
_entry.id   AF-Q5KA41-F1
#
_cell.length_a   1.000
_cell.length_b   1.000
_cell.length_c   1.000
_cell.angle_alpha   90.00
_cell.angle_beta   90.00
_cell.angle_gamma   90.00
#
_symmetry.space_group_name_H-M   'P 1'
#
loop_
_entity.id
_entity.type
_entity.pdbx_description
1 polymer ?
#
loop_
_entity_poly.entity_id
_entity_poly.type
_entity_poly.pdbx_seq_one_letter_code
_entity_poly.pdbx_strand_id
1 'polypeptide(L)'
;MFTTLVALLSIVSLAAASPLPEARSLHKRYTRVQIQSHRNGECLVPEGVKWGNGFQVITKPCEQATWWDINPGSGSILLSGTNIALDAGTGTENNEIVKIWDSYPGLFQQTWYLTPDNRIAITGGDQCLDQGDNGPQTYQCTTGNTNQVWYLIEGAGSGSTTTLPADGSATTAVSSSDSSEPTTSTAEVSILTDSPIATATATAST
;
A
#
# COMPACT_ATOMS: atom_id res chain seq x y z
N MET A 1 70.11 -49.58 -22.02
CA MET A 1 69.21 -49.16 -23.10
C MET A 1 67.85 -48.89 -22.49
N PHE A 2 67.47 -47.62 -22.41
CA PHE A 2 66.15 -47.18 -21.95
C PHE A 2 65.15 -47.32 -23.10
N THR A 3 63.94 -47.81 -22.83
CA THR A 3 62.79 -47.56 -23.69
C THR A 3 61.58 -47.29 -22.80
N THR A 4 61.15 -46.04 -22.85
CA THR A 4 59.94 -45.46 -22.28
C THR A 4 58.71 -45.92 -23.06
N LEU A 5 57.59 -46.16 -22.39
CA LEU A 5 56.27 -46.00 -23.01
C LEU A 5 55.29 -45.40 -22.00
N VAL A 6 54.83 -44.21 -22.36
CA VAL A 6 53.86 -43.36 -21.69
C VAL A 6 52.45 -43.90 -21.97
N ALA A 7 51.58 -43.98 -20.96
CA ALA A 7 50.15 -44.25 -21.15
C ALA A 7 49.29 -43.30 -20.30
N LEU A 8 48.96 -42.17 -20.95
CA LEU A 8 47.73 -41.36 -20.93
C LEU A 8 46.83 -41.36 -19.68
N LEU A 9 46.83 -40.19 -19.04
CA LEU A 9 45.83 -39.63 -18.14
C LEU A 9 44.41 -39.64 -18.74
N SER A 10 43.41 -40.04 -17.96
CA SER A 10 42.01 -39.68 -18.17
C SER A 10 41.40 -39.25 -16.84
N ILE A 11 41.53 -37.95 -16.54
CA ILE A 11 40.91 -37.35 -15.36
C ILE A 11 39.56 -36.79 -15.82
N VAL A 12 38.48 -37.50 -15.53
CA VAL A 12 37.11 -37.00 -15.71
C VAL A 12 36.83 -36.02 -14.58
N SER A 13 36.99 -34.72 -14.84
CA SER A 13 36.57 -33.66 -13.93
C SER A 13 35.05 -33.51 -13.99
N LEU A 14 34.36 -34.11 -13.03
CA LEU A 14 32.94 -33.85 -12.79
C LEU A 14 32.84 -32.45 -12.17
N ALA A 15 32.59 -31.44 -13.01
CA ALA A 15 32.29 -30.10 -12.54
C ALA A 15 30.96 -30.13 -11.77
N ALA A 16 31.03 -30.14 -10.45
CA ALA A 16 29.89 -29.85 -9.59
C ALA A 16 29.52 -28.37 -9.79
N ALA A 17 28.62 -28.10 -10.73
CA ALA A 17 27.98 -26.81 -10.84
C ALA A 17 27.09 -26.63 -9.60
N SER A 18 27.57 -25.88 -8.61
CA SER A 18 26.76 -25.41 -7.51
C SER A 18 25.63 -24.54 -8.06
N PRO A 19 24.36 -24.73 -7.65
CA PRO A 19 23.29 -23.85 -8.06
C PRO A 19 23.64 -22.43 -7.63
N LEU A 20 23.64 -21.50 -8.60
CA LEU A 20 23.72 -20.07 -8.34
C LEU A 20 22.62 -19.71 -7.34
N PRO A 21 22.93 -18.93 -6.29
CA PRO A 21 21.90 -18.43 -5.40
C PRO A 21 20.86 -17.69 -6.26
N GLU A 22 19.62 -18.16 -6.13
CA GLU A 22 18.43 -17.62 -6.76
C GLU A 22 18.49 -16.09 -6.74
N ALA A 23 18.31 -15.49 -7.92
CA ALA A 23 18.43 -14.04 -8.09
C ALA A 23 17.61 -13.34 -7.01
N ARG A 24 18.29 -12.58 -6.14
CA ARG A 24 17.61 -11.80 -5.10
C ARG A 24 16.69 -10.80 -5.80
N SER A 25 15.40 -11.12 -5.87
CA SER A 25 14.40 -10.21 -6.39
C SER A 25 14.44 -8.94 -5.54
N LEU A 26 14.92 -7.85 -6.14
CA LEU A 26 14.92 -6.51 -5.56
C LEU A 26 13.47 -6.02 -5.54
N HIS A 27 12.68 -6.52 -4.60
CA HIS A 27 11.33 -6.02 -4.44
C HIS A 27 11.39 -4.58 -3.93
N LYS A 28 10.65 -3.69 -4.60
CA LYS A 28 10.53 -2.27 -4.24
C LYS A 28 9.99 -2.14 -2.82
N ARG A 29 10.73 -1.46 -1.95
CA ARG A 29 10.27 -1.10 -0.61
C ARG A 29 9.46 0.18 -0.71
N TYR A 30 8.28 0.22 -0.09
CA TYR A 30 7.46 1.42 -0.04
C TYR A 30 7.70 2.10 1.31
N THR A 31 8.40 3.23 1.26
CA THR A 31 8.58 4.09 2.42
C THR A 31 7.81 5.38 2.20
N ARG A 32 7.25 5.93 3.27
CA ARG A 32 6.49 7.17 3.24
C ARG A 32 5.39 7.18 2.18
N VAL A 33 4.55 6.15 2.19
CA VAL A 33 3.35 6.08 1.33
C VAL A 33 2.09 6.34 2.12
N GLN A 34 1.05 6.83 1.47
CA GLN A 34 -0.31 6.75 2.00
C GLN A 34 -0.94 5.45 1.53
N ILE A 35 -1.73 4.82 2.40
CA ILE A 35 -2.45 3.59 2.09
C ILE A 35 -3.91 3.98 1.85
N GLN A 36 -4.32 4.05 0.59
CA GLN A 36 -5.64 4.49 0.16
C GLN A 36 -6.57 3.30 -0.05
N SER A 37 -7.76 3.35 0.52
CA SER A 37 -8.81 2.37 0.24
C SER A 37 -9.35 2.55 -1.17
N HIS A 38 -9.45 1.46 -1.92
CA HIS A 38 -10.17 1.45 -3.19
C HIS A 38 -11.65 1.80 -3.01
N ARG A 39 -12.26 1.45 -1.87
CA ARG A 39 -13.71 1.56 -1.66
C ARG A 39 -14.22 3.00 -1.67
N ASN A 40 -13.50 3.91 -1.02
CA ASN A 40 -13.94 5.30 -0.83
C ASN A 40 -12.87 6.34 -1.18
N GLY A 41 -11.68 5.93 -1.63
CA GLY A 41 -10.59 6.84 -1.99
C GLY A 41 -9.95 7.56 -0.80
N GLU A 42 -10.28 7.16 0.44
CA GLU A 42 -9.72 7.72 1.66
C GLU A 42 -8.50 6.91 2.12
N CYS A 43 -7.64 7.53 2.93
CA CYS A 43 -6.37 6.98 3.34
C CYS A 43 -6.32 6.68 4.85
N LEU A 44 -5.56 5.64 5.21
CA LEU A 44 -5.37 5.24 6.60
C LEU A 44 -4.71 6.32 7.45
N VAL A 45 -5.30 6.59 8.61
CA VAL A 45 -4.78 7.52 9.61
C VAL A 45 -5.13 7.03 11.02
N PRO A 46 -4.21 7.03 11.98
CA PRO A 46 -4.56 6.81 13.37
C PRO A 46 -5.47 7.93 13.88
N GLU A 47 -6.54 7.56 14.57
CA GLU A 47 -7.52 8.51 15.08
C GLU A 47 -6.91 9.46 16.12
N GLY A 48 -7.42 10.69 16.17
CA GLY A 48 -7.00 11.70 17.15
C GLY A 48 -5.71 12.44 16.78
N VAL A 49 -5.24 13.25 17.73
CA VAL A 49 -4.10 14.19 17.56
C VAL A 49 -2.87 13.82 18.40
N LYS A 50 -3.01 12.80 19.26
CA LYS A 50 -1.94 12.22 20.07
C LYS A 50 -2.10 10.71 19.99
N TRP A 51 -1.05 10.03 19.56
CA TRP A 51 -1.09 8.61 19.28
C TRP A 51 -0.37 7.82 20.37
N GLY A 52 -0.98 6.70 20.74
CA GLY A 52 -0.41 5.71 21.63
C GLY A 52 -1.02 4.34 21.32
N ASN A 53 -0.51 3.31 21.99
CA ASN A 53 -1.01 1.95 21.83
C ASN A 53 -2.53 1.90 22.03
N GLY A 54 -3.21 1.22 21.11
CA GLY A 54 -4.65 0.99 21.17
C GLY A 54 -5.49 1.98 20.36
N PHE A 55 -4.92 3.09 19.88
CA PHE A 55 -5.67 4.05 19.08
C PHE A 55 -6.10 3.43 17.76
N GLN A 56 -7.39 3.56 17.42
CA GLN A 56 -7.96 3.01 16.20
C GLN A 56 -7.33 3.66 14.97
N VAL A 57 -7.19 2.89 13.89
CA VAL A 57 -6.90 3.41 12.56
C VAL A 57 -8.21 3.57 11.82
N ILE A 58 -8.44 4.77 11.30
CA ILE A 58 -9.63 5.15 10.50
C ILE A 58 -9.19 5.53 9.10
N THR A 59 -10.14 5.90 8.24
CA THR A 59 -9.86 6.57 6.97
C THR A 59 -10.27 8.03 7.00
N LYS A 60 -9.51 8.87 6.28
CA LYS A 60 -9.82 10.29 6.02
C LYS A 60 -9.40 10.67 4.60
N PRO A 61 -9.82 11.84 4.08
CA PRO A 61 -9.24 12.39 2.86
C PRO A 61 -7.71 12.36 2.90
N CYS A 62 -7.09 11.96 1.78
CA CYS A 62 -5.67 11.64 1.73
C CYS A 62 -4.75 12.84 2.03
N GLU A 63 -5.22 14.08 1.85
CA GLU A 63 -4.50 15.28 2.29
C GLU A 63 -4.36 15.39 3.83
N GLN A 64 -5.13 14.62 4.59
CA GLN A 64 -5.06 14.54 6.06
C GLN A 64 -4.43 13.24 6.56
N ALA A 65 -3.94 12.39 5.65
CA ALA A 65 -3.44 11.07 5.99
C ALA A 65 -2.01 11.07 6.51
N THR A 66 -1.67 10.00 7.21
CA THR A 66 -0.30 9.74 7.67
C THR A 66 0.49 8.94 6.67
N TRP A 67 1.80 8.90 6.89
CA TRP A 67 2.73 8.14 6.08
C TRP A 67 3.01 6.79 6.71
N TRP A 68 3.03 5.75 5.90
CA TRP A 68 3.29 4.37 6.29
C TRP A 68 4.49 3.84 5.52
N ASP A 69 5.25 2.96 6.17
CA ASP A 69 6.29 2.15 5.56
C ASP A 69 5.76 0.71 5.46
N ILE A 70 5.63 0.21 4.23
CA ILE A 70 5.16 -1.14 3.92
C ILE A 70 6.15 -1.78 2.97
N ASN A 71 6.68 -2.94 3.37
CA ASN A 71 7.67 -3.64 2.57
C ASN A 71 7.06 -4.89 1.95
N PRO A 72 7.47 -5.25 0.73
CA PRO A 72 7.11 -6.53 0.12
C PRO A 72 7.65 -7.70 0.96
N GLY A 73 6.91 -8.80 0.95
CA GLY A 73 7.12 -9.92 1.87
C GLY A 73 6.38 -9.73 3.19
N SER A 74 6.61 -10.65 4.13
CA SER A 74 5.97 -10.64 5.45
C SER A 74 6.68 -9.70 6.41
N GLY A 75 5.94 -8.80 7.07
CA GLY A 75 6.49 -7.93 8.09
C GLY A 75 5.52 -6.86 8.59
N SER A 76 6.00 -6.01 9.50
CA SER A 76 5.22 -4.92 10.05
C SER A 76 5.00 -3.80 9.03
N ILE A 77 3.80 -3.21 9.07
CA ILE A 77 3.50 -1.92 8.43
C ILE A 77 3.69 -0.86 9.50
N LEU A 78 4.65 0.04 9.31
CA LEU A 78 5.04 1.00 10.32
C LEU A 78 4.52 2.39 10.00
N LEU A 79 4.08 3.11 11.01
CA LEU A 79 3.87 4.54 10.89
C LEU A 79 5.25 5.20 10.67
N SER A 80 5.41 5.85 9.52
CA SER A 80 6.73 6.20 8.99
C SER A 80 7.51 7.11 9.94
N GLY A 81 8.78 6.78 10.16
CA GLY A 81 9.66 7.48 11.10
C GLY A 81 9.45 7.12 12.58
N THR A 82 8.64 6.11 12.89
CA THR A 82 8.37 5.62 14.26
C THR A 82 8.56 4.10 14.36
N ASN A 83 8.43 3.55 15.57
CA ASN A 83 8.34 2.09 15.80
C ASN A 83 6.90 1.64 16.11
N ILE A 84 5.89 2.41 15.68
CA ILE A 84 4.48 2.10 15.85
C ILE A 84 4.00 1.33 14.61
N ALA A 85 3.39 0.16 14.81
CA ALA A 85 2.88 -0.71 13.76
C ALA A 85 1.35 -0.66 13.62
N LEU A 86 0.88 -1.00 12.43
CA LEU A 86 -0.51 -1.40 12.18
C LEU A 86 -0.77 -2.76 12.84
N ASP A 87 -1.79 -2.81 13.69
CA ASP A 87 -2.11 -3.97 14.53
C ASP A 87 -3.56 -4.40 14.32
N ALA A 88 -3.74 -5.69 14.03
CA ALA A 88 -5.00 -6.30 13.62
C ALA A 88 -5.92 -6.73 14.76
N GLY A 89 -5.62 -6.38 16.02
CA GLY A 89 -6.36 -7.01 17.14
C GLY A 89 -5.72 -8.34 17.49
N THR A 90 -6.51 -9.39 17.35
CA THR A 90 -6.04 -10.77 17.32
C THR A 90 -5.65 -11.17 15.90
N GLY A 91 -6.25 -10.54 14.88
CA GLY A 91 -6.03 -10.85 13.46
C GLY A 91 -6.68 -12.17 13.02
N THR A 92 -7.64 -12.71 13.78
CA THR A 92 -8.22 -14.05 13.54
C THR A 92 -9.72 -14.02 13.26
N GLU A 93 -10.39 -12.90 13.52
CA GLU A 93 -11.83 -12.77 13.37
C GLU A 93 -12.20 -11.67 12.36
N ASN A 94 -13.41 -11.77 11.82
CA ASN A 94 -13.97 -10.72 10.98
C ASN A 94 -14.43 -9.53 11.83
N ASN A 95 -14.29 -8.33 11.28
CA ASN A 95 -14.70 -7.05 11.84
C ASN A 95 -13.92 -6.64 13.10
N GLU A 96 -12.72 -7.17 13.33
CA GLU A 96 -11.86 -6.62 14.38
C GLU A 96 -11.37 -5.24 13.95
N ILE A 97 -11.41 -4.29 14.86
CA ILE A 97 -10.87 -2.96 14.60
C ILE A 97 -9.36 -3.03 14.39
N VAL A 98 -8.87 -2.28 13.41
CA VAL A 98 -7.44 -2.09 13.22
C VAL A 98 -6.99 -0.90 14.03
N LYS A 99 -5.84 -1.03 14.68
CA LYS A 99 -5.30 -0.01 15.60
C LYS A 99 -3.80 0.15 15.41
N ILE A 100 -3.23 1.12 16.10
CA ILE A 100 -1.79 1.25 16.24
C ILE A 100 -1.29 0.66 17.56
N TRP A 101 -0.09 0.08 17.53
CA TRP A 101 0.58 -0.46 18.69
C TRP A 101 2.10 -0.42 18.51
N ASP A 102 2.86 -0.47 19.59
CA ASP A 102 4.31 -0.68 19.52
C ASP A 102 4.63 -1.93 18.69
N SER A 103 5.59 -1.80 17.78
CA SER A 103 5.99 -2.91 16.91
C SER A 103 6.82 -3.93 17.68
N TYR A 104 6.37 -5.18 17.66
CA TYR A 104 7.11 -6.32 18.20
C TYR A 104 7.39 -7.34 17.08
N PRO A 105 8.65 -7.72 16.83
CA PRO A 105 8.99 -8.65 15.78
C PRO A 105 8.25 -10.00 15.91
N GLY A 106 7.60 -10.42 14.84
CA GLY A 106 6.99 -11.75 14.73
C GLY A 106 5.61 -11.91 15.38
N LEU A 107 5.00 -10.84 15.90
CA LEU A 107 3.60 -10.92 16.33
C LEU A 107 2.69 -11.14 15.13
N PHE A 108 1.82 -12.14 15.23
CA PHE A 108 0.90 -12.54 14.18
C PHE A 108 0.03 -11.37 13.70
N GLN A 109 -0.61 -10.67 14.64
CA GLN A 109 -1.49 -9.52 14.39
C GLN A 109 -0.77 -8.26 13.86
N GLN A 110 0.56 -8.26 13.80
CA GLN A 110 1.37 -7.18 13.24
C GLN A 110 2.16 -7.61 12.00
N THR A 111 2.03 -8.87 11.58
CA THR A 111 2.80 -9.40 10.44
C THR A 111 1.90 -9.46 9.21
N TRP A 112 2.03 -8.44 8.38
CA TRP A 112 1.25 -8.26 7.16
C TRP A 112 2.03 -8.70 5.92
N TYR A 113 1.31 -8.97 4.84
CA TYR A 113 1.83 -9.31 3.52
C TYR A 113 1.05 -8.54 2.46
N LEU A 114 1.76 -7.72 1.68
CA LEU A 114 1.19 -7.08 0.50
C LEU A 114 1.16 -8.09 -0.64
N THR A 115 -0.05 -8.45 -1.03
CA THR A 115 -0.33 -9.40 -2.12
C THR A 115 -0.19 -8.73 -3.50
N PRO A 116 0.03 -9.50 -4.58
CA PRO A 116 0.09 -8.95 -5.95
C PRO A 116 -1.19 -8.28 -6.44
N ASP A 117 -2.36 -8.65 -5.89
CA ASP A 117 -3.66 -8.04 -6.22
C ASP A 117 -4.04 -6.87 -5.28
N ASN A 118 -3.03 -6.25 -4.65
CA ASN A 118 -3.14 -5.07 -3.80
C ASN A 118 -4.00 -5.26 -2.53
N ARG A 119 -4.04 -6.47 -1.97
CA ARG A 119 -4.56 -6.73 -0.61
C ARG A 119 -3.43 -6.70 0.40
N ILE A 120 -3.74 -6.25 1.61
CA ILE A 120 -2.84 -6.32 2.76
C ILE A 120 -3.37 -7.43 3.68
N ALA A 121 -2.73 -8.61 3.66
CA ALA A 121 -3.18 -9.81 4.35
C ALA A 121 -2.35 -10.12 5.60
N ILE A 122 -2.91 -10.79 6.60
CA ILE A 122 -2.15 -11.33 7.72
C ILE A 122 -1.32 -12.52 7.23
N THR A 123 -0.02 -12.48 7.47
CA THR A 123 0.89 -13.57 7.08
C THR A 123 0.55 -14.83 7.87
N GLY A 124 0.29 -15.93 7.15
CA GLY A 124 -0.04 -17.22 7.77
C GLY A 124 -1.46 -17.29 8.37
N GLY A 125 -2.29 -16.29 8.13
CA GLY A 125 -3.72 -16.28 8.47
C GLY A 125 -4.60 -16.24 7.21
N ASP A 126 -5.90 -16.01 7.42
CA ASP A 126 -6.89 -15.84 6.36
C ASP A 126 -7.57 -14.46 6.38
N GLN A 127 -7.10 -13.55 7.24
CA GLN A 127 -7.66 -12.21 7.38
C GLN A 127 -6.92 -11.20 6.49
N CYS A 128 -7.67 -10.28 5.91
CA CYS A 128 -7.21 -9.15 5.13
C CYS A 128 -7.64 -7.83 5.79
N LEU A 129 -6.86 -6.78 5.58
CA LEU A 129 -7.31 -5.42 5.85
C LEU A 129 -8.46 -5.10 4.90
N ASP A 130 -9.60 -4.73 5.47
CA ASP A 130 -10.87 -4.48 4.78
C ASP A 130 -11.41 -3.11 5.17
N GLN A 131 -11.91 -2.35 4.19
CA GLN A 131 -12.65 -1.12 4.45
C GLN A 131 -14.13 -1.45 4.67
N GLY A 132 -14.49 -1.73 5.93
CA GLY A 132 -15.87 -1.98 6.34
C GLY A 132 -16.72 -0.71 6.37
N ASP A 133 -18.01 -0.86 6.69
CA ASP A 133 -18.97 0.26 6.78
C ASP A 133 -18.59 1.28 7.86
N ASN A 134 -17.93 0.82 8.93
CA ASN A 134 -17.51 1.65 10.06
C ASN A 134 -16.00 1.97 10.03
N GLY A 135 -15.33 1.75 8.89
CA GLY A 135 -13.90 2.01 8.70
C GLY A 135 -13.05 0.74 8.57
N PRO A 136 -11.71 0.89 8.66
CA PRO A 136 -10.76 -0.22 8.56
C PRO A 136 -10.98 -1.30 9.62
N GLN A 137 -10.99 -2.53 9.17
CA GLN A 137 -11.17 -3.73 9.98
C GLN A 137 -10.39 -4.91 9.40
N THR A 138 -10.30 -6.01 10.14
CA THR A 138 -9.98 -7.31 9.55
C THR A 138 -11.23 -7.93 8.93
N TYR A 139 -11.09 -8.63 7.82
CA TYR A 139 -12.13 -9.50 7.29
C TYR A 139 -11.50 -10.62 6.48
N GLN A 140 -12.13 -11.80 6.46
CA GLN A 140 -11.66 -12.95 5.70
C GLN A 140 -11.33 -12.56 4.27
N CYS A 141 -10.09 -12.83 3.86
CA CYS A 141 -9.59 -12.56 2.52
C CYS A 141 -10.50 -13.23 1.50
N THR A 142 -11.15 -12.43 0.67
CA THR A 142 -12.15 -12.91 -0.29
C THR A 142 -11.78 -12.42 -1.68
N THR A 143 -11.48 -13.35 -2.58
CA THR A 143 -11.19 -13.03 -3.99
C THR A 143 -12.31 -12.19 -4.60
N GLY A 144 -11.96 -11.10 -5.26
CA GLY A 144 -12.93 -10.19 -5.88
C GLY A 144 -13.60 -9.21 -4.93
N ASN A 145 -13.40 -9.32 -3.60
CA ASN A 145 -13.85 -8.26 -2.68
C ASN A 145 -12.97 -7.02 -2.88
N THR A 146 -13.55 -5.94 -3.41
CA THR A 146 -12.89 -4.66 -3.68
C THR A 146 -12.70 -3.80 -2.43
N ASN A 147 -13.38 -4.09 -1.32
CA ASN A 147 -13.17 -3.39 -0.05
C ASN A 147 -11.81 -3.71 0.58
N GLN A 148 -11.17 -4.79 0.14
CA GLN A 148 -9.87 -5.25 0.62
C GLN A 148 -8.71 -4.81 -0.29
N VAL A 149 -8.99 -3.98 -1.30
CA VAL A 149 -7.98 -3.45 -2.21
C VAL A 149 -7.48 -2.10 -1.69
N TRP A 150 -6.15 -1.98 -1.57
CA TRP A 150 -5.47 -0.80 -1.03
C TRP A 150 -4.36 -0.33 -1.98
N TYR A 151 -4.40 0.94 -2.36
CA TYR A 151 -3.39 1.56 -3.20
C TYR A 151 -2.33 2.25 -2.36
N LEU A 152 -1.07 2.09 -2.76
CA LEU A 152 0.05 2.81 -2.16
C LEU A 152 0.31 4.07 -2.97
N ILE A 153 0.00 5.23 -2.38
CA ILE A 153 0.26 6.53 -2.96
C ILE A 153 1.60 7.04 -2.44
N GLU A 154 2.58 7.14 -3.32
CA GLU A 154 3.87 7.75 -2.99
C GLU A 154 3.72 9.27 -3.00
N GLY A 155 4.37 9.97 -2.06
CA GLY A 155 4.36 11.43 -2.03
C GLY A 155 4.89 12.03 -3.34
N ALA A 156 4.42 13.24 -3.70
CA ALA A 156 4.87 13.99 -4.87
C ALA A 156 6.41 14.05 -4.91
N GLY A 157 6.99 13.19 -5.75
CA GLY A 157 8.38 12.77 -5.68
C GLY A 157 8.60 11.38 -6.30
N SER A 158 7.54 10.56 -6.34
CA SER A 158 7.52 9.34 -7.14
C SER A 158 6.13 9.15 -7.74
N GLY A 159 5.93 9.65 -8.97
CA GLY A 159 4.65 9.62 -9.66
C GLY A 159 4.25 8.22 -10.13
N SER A 160 4.01 7.30 -9.19
CA SER A 160 3.59 5.94 -9.50
C SER A 160 2.54 5.47 -8.50
N THR A 161 1.27 5.68 -8.86
CA THR A 161 0.18 4.79 -8.42
C THR A 161 0.57 3.38 -8.85
N THR A 162 1.27 2.65 -7.99
CA THR A 162 1.85 1.36 -8.36
C THR A 162 0.76 0.32 -8.21
N THR A 163 0.03 0.07 -9.29
CA THR A 163 -0.69 -1.19 -9.44
C THR A 163 0.39 -2.25 -9.65
N LEU A 164 0.57 -3.16 -8.67
CA LEU A 164 1.50 -4.27 -8.84
C LEU A 164 1.09 -5.08 -10.09
N PRO A 165 2.02 -5.40 -11.01
CA PRO A 165 1.69 -6.26 -12.13
C PRO A 165 1.40 -7.67 -11.61
N ALA A 166 0.20 -8.16 -11.90
CA ALA A 166 -0.11 -9.58 -11.79
C ALA A 166 0.62 -10.31 -12.92
N ASP A 167 1.67 -11.02 -12.54
CA ASP A 167 2.38 -12.03 -13.34
C ASP A 167 3.20 -11.52 -14.55
N GLY A 168 4.33 -12.20 -14.79
CA GLY A 168 5.44 -11.75 -15.62
C GLY A 168 5.12 -11.67 -17.11
N SER A 169 4.93 -10.45 -17.62
CA SER A 169 5.10 -10.15 -19.05
C SER A 169 5.65 -8.74 -19.22
N ALA A 170 6.96 -8.65 -19.49
CA ALA A 170 7.61 -7.40 -19.84
C ALA A 170 7.09 -6.93 -21.20
N THR A 171 6.27 -5.88 -21.21
CA THR A 171 6.02 -5.08 -22.42
C THR A 171 6.54 -3.67 -22.19
N THR A 172 7.49 -3.33 -23.05
CA THR A 172 8.23 -2.09 -23.20
C THR A 172 7.31 -0.87 -23.21
N ALA A 173 7.54 0.06 -22.27
CA ALA A 173 6.96 1.40 -22.33
C ALA A 173 7.62 2.18 -23.48
N VAL A 174 6.83 2.56 -24.48
CA VAL A 174 7.18 3.63 -25.42
C VAL A 174 6.60 4.92 -24.87
N SER A 175 7.49 5.78 -24.36
CA SER A 175 7.19 7.17 -24.09
C SER A 175 6.92 7.90 -25.41
N SER A 176 5.78 8.58 -25.50
CA SER A 176 5.58 9.64 -26.49
C SER A 176 4.99 10.83 -25.75
N SER A 177 5.88 11.77 -25.46
CA SER A 177 5.57 13.14 -25.11
C SER A 177 4.83 13.79 -26.28
N ASP A 178 3.61 14.26 -26.05
CA ASP A 178 3.06 15.31 -26.89
C ASP A 178 2.42 16.40 -26.03
N SER A 179 2.78 17.62 -26.40
CA SER A 179 2.45 18.87 -25.73
C SER A 179 1.28 19.49 -26.49
N SER A 180 0.26 19.98 -25.80
CA SER A 180 -0.68 20.92 -26.41
C SER A 180 -1.24 21.86 -25.35
N GLU A 181 -0.94 23.13 -25.58
CA GLU A 181 -1.38 24.33 -24.86
C GLU A 181 -2.90 24.58 -24.91
N PRO A 182 -3.43 25.50 -24.08
CA PRO A 182 -4.85 25.66 -23.83
C PRO A 182 -5.53 26.52 -24.91
N THR A 183 -6.69 26.09 -25.39
CA THR A 183 -7.55 26.90 -26.26
C THR A 183 -8.56 27.70 -25.44
N THR A 184 -8.42 29.01 -25.51
CA THR A 184 -9.35 30.03 -25.04
C THR A 184 -10.70 29.90 -25.76
N SER A 185 -11.81 29.94 -25.03
CA SER A 185 -13.12 30.25 -25.60
C SER A 185 -13.78 31.36 -24.80
N THR A 186 -14.10 32.43 -25.52
CA THR A 186 -14.60 33.70 -25.03
C THR A 186 -16.10 33.76 -25.26
N ALA A 187 -16.82 34.15 -24.20
CA ALA A 187 -18.10 34.86 -24.14
C ALA A 187 -19.36 34.26 -24.80
N GLU A 188 -20.43 34.19 -24.00
CA GLU A 188 -21.54 35.14 -24.21
C GLU A 188 -22.24 35.53 -22.91
N VAL A 189 -22.58 36.81 -22.87
CA VAL A 189 -23.19 37.58 -21.78
C VAL A 189 -24.70 37.52 -21.91
N SER A 190 -25.42 37.33 -20.82
CA SER A 190 -26.78 37.85 -20.67
C SER A 190 -27.03 38.27 -19.24
N ILE A 191 -27.42 39.54 -19.13
CA ILE A 191 -27.63 40.34 -17.93
C ILE A 191 -29.15 40.35 -17.65
N LEU A 192 -29.48 40.79 -16.42
CA LEU A 192 -30.77 41.27 -15.86
C LEU A 192 -31.39 40.24 -14.89
N THR A 193 -31.74 40.53 -13.63
CA THR A 193 -31.87 41.78 -12.84
C THR A 193 -32.18 41.41 -11.37
N ASP A 194 -31.59 42.17 -10.44
CA ASP A 194 -32.14 42.72 -9.18
C ASP A 194 -32.63 41.84 -7.99
N SER A 195 -31.84 41.91 -6.89
CA SER A 195 -32.11 42.14 -5.43
C SER A 195 -33.53 42.09 -4.81
N PRO A 196 -33.71 42.12 -3.45
CA PRO A 196 -32.74 42.17 -2.34
C PRO A 196 -32.98 41.20 -1.13
N ILE A 197 -31.93 41.12 -0.31
CA ILE A 197 -31.82 41.00 1.16
C ILE A 197 -33.13 40.90 1.98
N ALA A 198 -33.21 39.86 2.83
CA ALA A 198 -34.06 39.87 4.03
C ALA A 198 -33.28 39.34 5.26
N THR A 199 -33.19 40.21 6.26
CA THR A 199 -32.69 40.02 7.62
C THR A 199 -33.83 39.55 8.53
N ALA A 200 -33.60 38.55 9.39
CA ALA A 200 -34.39 38.30 10.61
C ALA A 200 -33.49 37.50 11.59
N THR A 201 -32.86 38.13 12.58
CA THR A 201 -33.37 38.52 13.92
C THR A 201 -33.77 37.34 14.79
N ALA A 202 -33.01 37.17 15.87
CA ALA A 202 -33.20 36.22 16.96
C ALA A 202 -34.48 36.49 17.77
N THR A 203 -35.03 35.44 18.38
CA THR A 203 -35.96 35.56 19.50
C THR A 203 -35.63 34.48 20.52
N ALA A 204 -35.16 34.92 21.69
CA ALA A 204 -35.13 34.12 22.91
C ALA A 204 -36.50 34.24 23.61
N SER A 205 -36.98 33.17 24.24
CA SER A 205 -38.11 33.23 25.15
C SER A 205 -37.85 32.34 26.36
N THR A 206 -37.88 33.02 27.51
CA THR A 206 -38.20 32.63 28.89
C THR A 206 -38.05 31.19 29.33
#